data_AF-A0A3M1PSB3-F1
#
_entry.id   AF-A0A3M1PSB3-F1
#
_cell.length_a   1.000
_cell.length_b   1.000
_cell.length_c   1.000
_cell.angle_alpha   90.00
_cell.angle_beta   90.00
_cell.angle_gamma   90.00
#
_symmetry.space_group_name_H-M   'P 1'
#
loop_
_entity.id
_entity.type
_entity.pdbx_description
1 polymer ?
#
loop_
_entity_poly.entity_id
_entity_poly.type
_entity_poly.pdbx_seq_one_letter_code
_entity_poly.pdbx_strand_id
1 'polypeptide(L)'
;AIGYYPHIFERMLSTHGGVQTARRLSRQGDIQDGLVKVVRHGREDLSVEHLMLQPEFADLFTDEEPQAARWRLEQAREKAGRTKPKPPPASR
;
A
#
# COMPACT_ATOMS: atom_id res chain seq x y z
N ALA A 1 6.91 4.41 -14.75
CA ALA A 1 6.70 3.29 -13.80
C ALA A 1 7.77 3.32 -12.71
N ILE A 2 7.43 3.14 -11.42
CA ILE A 2 8.33 3.31 -10.25
C ILE A 2 9.34 2.16 -10.03
N GLY A 3 9.64 1.35 -11.05
CA GLY A 3 10.60 0.23 -10.94
C GLY A 3 10.26 -0.79 -9.84
N TYR A 4 8.98 -0.99 -9.56
CA TYR A 4 8.47 -1.95 -8.57
C TYR A 4 7.51 -2.90 -9.26
N TYR A 5 7.79 -4.21 -9.12
CA TYR A 5 6.97 -5.29 -9.65
C TYR A 5 6.31 -6.04 -8.49
N PRO A 6 5.03 -5.76 -8.20
CA PRO A 6 4.36 -6.26 -7.01
C PRO A 6 3.72 -7.64 -7.25
N HIS A 7 4.51 -8.63 -7.68
CA HIS A 7 4.01 -9.97 -8.05
C HIS A 7 3.16 -10.66 -6.96
N ILE A 8 3.49 -10.47 -5.68
CA ILE A 8 2.69 -11.00 -4.56
C ILE A 8 1.31 -10.34 -4.51
N PHE A 9 1.26 -9.01 -4.71
CA PHE A 9 0.01 -8.26 -4.73
C PHE A 9 -0.86 -8.65 -5.93
N GLU A 10 -0.28 -8.76 -7.12
CA GLU A 10 -0.99 -9.24 -8.33
C GLU A 10 -1.58 -10.64 -8.13
N ARG A 11 -0.83 -11.54 -7.48
CA ARG A 11 -1.32 -12.85 -7.09
C ARG A 11 -2.47 -12.74 -6.08
N MET A 12 -2.36 -11.89 -5.06
CA MET A 12 -3.43 -11.67 -4.09
C MET A 12 -4.71 -11.20 -4.75
N LEU A 13 -4.62 -10.22 -5.67
CA LEU A 13 -5.76 -9.73 -6.44
C LEU A 13 -6.41 -10.82 -7.28
N SER A 14 -5.60 -11.63 -7.96
CA SER A 14 -6.09 -12.74 -8.79
C SER A 14 -6.77 -13.84 -7.96
N THR A 15 -6.33 -14.07 -6.72
CA THR A 15 -6.85 -15.13 -5.85
C THR A 15 -8.04 -14.68 -5.00
N HIS A 16 -8.03 -13.46 -4.49
CA HIS A 16 -9.01 -12.99 -3.49
C HIS A 16 -9.92 -11.87 -4.00
N GLY A 17 -9.57 -11.22 -5.12
CA GLY A 17 -10.22 -9.99 -5.57
C GLY A 17 -9.77 -8.76 -4.77
N GLY A 18 -10.18 -7.58 -5.23
CA GLY A 18 -9.74 -6.28 -4.69
C GLY A 18 -10.13 -6.05 -3.23
N VAL A 19 -11.41 -6.15 -2.91
CA VAL A 19 -11.93 -5.84 -1.56
C VAL A 19 -11.35 -6.77 -0.49
N GLN A 20 -11.32 -8.08 -0.74
CA GLN A 20 -10.76 -9.04 0.23
C GLN A 20 -9.24 -8.87 0.39
N THR A 21 -8.54 -8.53 -0.69
CA THR A 21 -7.12 -8.17 -0.62
C THR A 21 -6.92 -6.93 0.27
N ALA A 22 -7.72 -5.89 0.08
CA ALA A 22 -7.67 -4.68 0.90
C ALA A 22 -7.89 -4.94 2.38
N ARG A 23 -8.94 -5.69 2.72
CA ARG A 23 -9.23 -6.08 4.12
C ARG A 23 -8.10 -6.90 4.74
N ARG A 24 -7.51 -7.83 3.98
CA ARG A 24 -6.36 -8.62 4.44
C ARG A 24 -5.15 -7.74 4.72
N LEU A 25 -4.83 -6.82 3.81
CA LEU A 25 -3.67 -5.93 3.95
C LEU A 25 -3.85 -4.92 5.09
N SER A 26 -5.07 -4.42 5.32
CA SER A 26 -5.32 -3.44 6.40
C SER A 26 -5.24 -4.07 7.79
N ARG A 27 -5.56 -5.36 7.93
CA ARG A 27 -5.58 -6.10 9.21
C ARG A 27 -4.24 -6.76 9.56
N GLN A 28 -3.27 -6.78 8.65
CA GLN A 28 -1.94 -7.33 8.92
C GLN A 28 -1.18 -6.43 9.91
N GLY A 29 -0.53 -7.03 10.91
CA GLY A 29 0.20 -6.26 11.95
C GLY A 29 1.38 -5.45 11.39
N ASP A 30 2.14 -6.02 10.46
CA ASP A 30 3.32 -5.35 9.90
C ASP A 30 2.99 -4.44 8.72
N ILE A 31 3.70 -3.31 8.61
CA ILE A 31 3.65 -2.41 7.45
C ILE A 31 4.39 -3.06 6.28
N GLN A 32 3.66 -3.36 5.19
CA GLN A 32 4.25 -4.04 4.04
C GLN A 32 5.33 -3.18 3.38
N ASP A 33 6.45 -3.79 3.00
CA ASP A 33 7.54 -3.08 2.32
C ASP A 33 7.11 -2.52 0.95
N GLY A 34 6.12 -3.14 0.30
CA GLY A 34 5.48 -2.61 -0.91
C GLY A 34 4.85 -1.23 -0.68
N LEU A 35 4.10 -1.07 0.43
CA LEU A 35 3.49 0.20 0.83
C LEU A 35 4.57 1.26 1.09
N VAL A 36 5.59 0.92 1.87
CA VAL A 36 6.72 1.83 2.15
C VAL A 36 7.40 2.26 0.84
N LYS A 37 7.56 1.33 -0.11
CA LYS A 37 8.20 1.63 -1.40
C LYS A 37 7.36 2.60 -2.22
N VAL A 38 6.06 2.41 -2.37
CA VAL A 38 5.22 3.34 -3.15
C VAL A 38 5.16 4.72 -2.50
N VAL A 39 5.05 4.80 -1.17
CA VAL A 39 5.11 6.06 -0.41
C VAL A 39 6.44 6.78 -0.61
N ARG A 40 7.57 6.05 -0.56
CA ARG A 40 8.91 6.63 -0.80
C ARG A 40 9.06 7.23 -2.19
N HIS A 41 8.32 6.72 -3.18
CA HIS A 41 8.32 7.27 -4.54
C HIS A 41 7.28 8.39 -4.73
N GLY A 42 6.64 8.87 -3.66
CA GLY A 42 5.57 9.87 -3.74
C GLY A 42 4.32 9.36 -4.45
N ARG A 43 4.14 8.03 -4.51
CA ARG A 43 3.04 7.37 -5.21
C ARG A 43 2.11 6.62 -4.28
N GLU A 44 1.80 7.22 -3.13
CA GLU A 44 0.82 6.66 -2.19
C GLU A 44 -0.58 6.56 -2.80
N ASP A 45 -0.89 7.35 -3.84
CA ASP A 45 -2.12 7.24 -4.64
C ASP A 45 -2.33 5.84 -5.26
N LEU A 46 -1.25 5.08 -5.43
CA LEU A 46 -1.29 3.70 -5.93
C LEU A 46 -1.51 2.65 -4.83
N SER A 47 -1.53 3.04 -3.55
CA SER A 47 -1.69 2.09 -2.46
C SER A 47 -3.14 1.74 -2.23
N VAL A 48 -3.37 0.53 -1.73
CA VAL A 48 -4.71 0.11 -1.33
C VAL A 48 -5.22 0.96 -0.17
N GLU A 49 -4.34 1.31 0.77
CA GLU A 49 -4.68 2.18 1.89
C GLU A 49 -5.21 3.53 1.42
N HIS A 50 -4.60 4.14 0.39
CA HIS A 50 -5.10 5.41 -0.14
C HIS A 50 -6.46 5.25 -0.81
N LEU A 51 -6.65 4.20 -1.61
CA LEU A 51 -7.94 3.90 -2.24
C LEU A 51 -9.04 3.65 -1.19
N MET A 52 -8.75 2.96 -0.09
CA MET A 52 -9.72 2.73 1.00
C MET A 52 -10.23 4.03 1.66
N LEU A 53 -9.53 5.15 1.48
CA LEU A 53 -9.93 6.45 2.03
C LEU A 53 -10.73 7.29 1.05
N GLN A 54 -10.84 6.87 -0.21
CA GLN A 54 -11.58 7.63 -1.21
C GLN A 54 -13.09 7.42 -1.01
N PRO A 55 -13.91 8.48 -1.13
CA PRO A 55 -15.35 8.39 -0.95
C PRO A 55 -16.03 7.36 -1.87
N GLU A 56 -15.52 7.19 -3.08
CA GLU A 56 -16.06 6.24 -4.07
C GLU A 56 -15.95 4.77 -3.66
N PHE A 57 -15.07 4.45 -2.71
CA PHE A 57 -14.87 3.10 -2.18
C PHE A 57 -15.35 2.96 -0.73
N ALA A 58 -15.86 4.02 -0.10
CA ALA A 58 -16.21 4.03 1.32
C ALA A 58 -17.23 2.93 1.67
N ASP A 59 -18.25 2.72 0.82
CA ASP A 59 -19.30 1.73 1.02
C ASP A 59 -18.82 0.26 0.96
N LEU A 60 -17.57 0.02 0.53
CA LEU A 60 -16.98 -1.33 0.46
C LEU A 60 -16.39 -1.79 1.81
N PHE A 61 -16.27 -0.89 2.78
CA PHE A 61 -15.53 -1.10 4.03
C PHE A 61 -16.36 -0.72 5.26
N THR A 62 -16.01 -1.29 6.42
CA THR A 62 -16.58 -0.89 7.71
C THR A 62 -15.76 0.27 8.31
N ASP A 63 -16.34 1.11 9.16
CA ASP A 63 -15.68 2.32 9.70
C ASP A 63 -14.28 2.10 10.28
N GLU A 64 -14.01 0.92 10.84
CA GLU A 64 -12.70 0.54 11.40
C GLU A 64 -11.61 0.33 10.32
N GLU A 65 -11.98 -0.11 9.13
CA GLU A 65 -11.06 -0.50 8.07
C GLU A 65 -10.37 0.72 7.42
N PRO A 66 -11.06 1.83 7.10
CA PRO A 66 -10.43 3.09 6.71
C PRO A 66 -9.55 3.69 7.82
N GLN A 67 -9.91 3.52 9.10
CA GLN A 67 -9.06 4.01 10.20
C GLN A 67 -7.72 3.25 10.24
N ALA A 68 -7.75 1.93 10.07
CA ALA A 68 -6.54 1.14 9.92
C ALA A 68 -5.72 1.58 8.69
N ALA A 69 -6.37 1.84 7.56
CA ALA A 69 -5.69 2.34 6.35
C ALA A 69 -4.98 3.69 6.59
N ARG A 70 -5.61 4.64 7.29
CA ARG A 70 -4.98 5.93 7.67
C ARG A 70 -3.73 5.71 8.51
N TRP A 71 -3.86 4.93 9.59
CA TRP A 71 -2.74 4.62 10.47
C TRP A 71 -1.58 3.99 9.70
N ARG A 72 -1.86 3.03 8.82
CA ARG A 72 -0.83 2.37 7.99
C ARG A 72 -0.11 3.34 7.06
N LEU A 73 -0.82 4.26 6.43
CA LEU A 73 -0.21 5.30 5.59
C LEU A 73 0.74 6.20 6.39
N GLU A 74 0.34 6.61 7.59
CA GLU A 74 1.20 7.40 8.49
C GLU A 74 2.48 6.64 8.85
N GLN A 75 2.35 5.37 9.29
CA GLN A 75 3.50 4.53 9.62
C GLN A 75 4.41 4.31 8.40
N ALA A 76 3.84 4.13 7.21
CA ALA A 76 4.60 3.96 5.98
C ALA A 76 5.37 5.23 5.61
N ARG A 77 4.79 6.42 5.79
CA ARG A 77 5.45 7.72 5.58
C ARG A 77 6.62 7.91 6.54
N GLU A 78 6.44 7.59 7.81
CA GLU A 78 7.54 7.62 8.79
C GLU A 78 8.69 6.68 8.38
N LYS A 79 8.38 5.43 8.05
CA LYS A 79 9.38 4.43 7.62
C LYS A 79 10.05 4.81 6.29
N ALA A 80 9.30 5.40 5.36
CA ALA A 80 9.84 5.91 4.09
C ALA A 80 10.82 7.07 4.31
N GLY A 81 10.50 8.00 5.22
CA GLY A 81 11.39 9.11 5.58
C GLY A 81 12.69 8.67 6.28
N ARG A 82 12.64 7.59 7.07
CA ARG A 82 13.82 7.02 7.75
C ARG A 82 14.75 6.24 6.81
N THR A 83 14.31 5.88 5.61
CA THR A 83 15.04 4.98 4.71
C THR A 83 15.63 5.71 3.51
N LYS A 84 16.98 5.69 3.35
CA LYS A 84 17.65 6.28 2.18
C LYS A 84 17.13 5.62 0.89
N PRO A 85 16.82 6.38 -0.18
CA PRO A 85 16.42 5.79 -1.46
C PRO A 85 17.55 4.91 -2.01
N LYS A 86 17.21 3.68 -2.42
CA LYS A 86 18.15 2.77 -3.08
C LYS A 86 18.48 3.38 -4.46
N PRO A 87 19.76 3.51 -4.85
CA PRO A 87 20.11 4.00 -6.17
C PRO A 87 19.45 3.10 -7.25
N PRO A 88 19.04 3.67 -8.39
CA PRO A 88 18.48 2.88 -9.49
C PRO A 88 19.47 1.76 -9.88
N PRO A 89 18.99 0.58 -10.33
CA PRO A 89 19.88 -0.44 -10.85
C PRO A 89 20.71 0.16 -11.99
N ALA A 90 22.03 -0.04 -11.95
CA ALA A 90 22.91 0.40 -13.02
C ALA A 90 22.41 -0.21 -14.34
N SER A 91 22.08 0.65 -15.32
CA SER A 91 21.73 0.24 -16.67
C SER A 91 22.88 -0.62 -17.22
N ARG A 92 22.57 -1.85 -17.62
CA ARG A 92 23.46 -2.70 -18.41
C ARG A 92 23.31 -2.38 -19.89
#